data_AF-A0A4U9W6J7-F1
#
_entry.id   AF-A0A4U9W6J7-F1
#
_cell.length_a   1.000
_cell.length_b   1.000
_cell.length_c   1.000
_cell.angle_alpha   90.00
_cell.angle_beta   90.00
_cell.angle_gamma   90.00
#
_symmetry.space_group_name_H-M   'P 1'
#
loop_
_entity.id
_entity.type
_entity.pdbx_description
1 polymer ?
#
loop_
_entity_poly.entity_id
_entity_poly.type
_entity_poly.pdbx_seq_one_letter_code
_entity_poly.pdbx_strand_id
1 'polypeptide(L)' 'MCQEGRHFLLKAVASSDENASLLNVQSGTPLLRIVQTSRNAQGEVLEFSETLCRSDVYEFEVKS' A
#
# COMPACT_ATOMS: atom_id res chain seq x y z
N MET A 1 20.61 11.01 -4.34
CA MET A 1 20.35 11.13 -2.89
C MET A 1 18.89 10.74 -2.67
N CYS A 2 18.60 9.78 -1.80
CA CYS A 2 17.21 9.43 -1.49
C CYS A 2 16.56 10.63 -0.79
N GLN A 3 15.45 11.13 -1.32
CA GLN A 3 14.76 12.31 -0.77
C GLN A 3 14.18 11.96 0.61
N GLU A 4 14.29 12.88 1.56
CA GLU A 4 13.61 12.82 2.85
C GLU A 4 12.09 12.76 2.66
N GLY A 5 11.39 12.09 3.58
CA GLY A 5 9.93 12.04 3.58
C GLY A 5 9.35 10.69 3.20
N ARG A 6 8.08 10.69 2.78
CA ARG A 6 7.29 9.48 2.53
C ARG A 6 7.13 9.23 1.04
N HIS A 7 7.54 8.05 0.61
CA HIS A 7 7.36 7.58 -0.75
C HIS A 7 6.33 6.46 -0.78
N PHE A 8 5.41 6.52 -1.74
CA PHE A 8 4.35 5.55 -1.92
C PHE A 8 4.47 4.87 -3.28
N LEU A 9 4.36 3.54 -3.30
CA LEU A 9 4.19 2.74 -4.50
C LEU A 9 2.81 2.10 -4.46
N LEU A 10 1.98 2.42 -5.46
CA LEU A 10 0.60 1.95 -5.57
C LEU A 10 0.50 0.92 -6.69
N LYS A 11 -0.17 -0.21 -6.43
CA LYS A 11 -0.46 -1.23 -7.44
C LYS A 11 -1.86 -1.82 -7.23
N ALA A 12 -2.56 -2.10 -8.32
CA ALA A 12 -3.70 -3.02 -8.28
C ALA A 12 -3.18 -4.46 -8.28
N VAL A 13 -3.66 -5.29 -7.37
CA VAL A 13 -3.30 -6.71 -7.28
C VAL A 13 -4.56 -7.55 -7.10
N ALA A 14 -4.57 -8.78 -7.59
CA ALA A 14 -5.63 -9.72 -7.29
C ALA A 14 -5.44 -10.28 -5.87
N SER A 15 -6.52 -10.38 -5.08
CA SER A 15 -6.44 -10.99 -3.76
C SER A 15 -6.07 -12.47 -3.84
N SER A 16 -5.11 -12.91 -3.03
CA SER A 16 -4.90 -14.33 -2.74
C SER A 16 -6.05 -14.89 -1.88
N ASP A 17 -6.14 -16.21 -1.75
CA ASP A 17 -7.14 -16.87 -0.90
C ASP A 17 -7.03 -16.43 0.57
N GLU A 18 -5.80 -16.33 1.09
CA GLU A 18 -5.54 -15.88 2.46
C GLU A 18 -6.03 -14.44 2.69
N ASN A 19 -5.62 -13.51 1.83
CA ASN A 19 -6.04 -12.11 1.93
C ASN A 19 -7.54 -11.95 1.70
N ALA A 20 -8.14 -12.77 0.84
CA ALA A 20 -9.56 -12.73 0.56
C ALA A 20 -10.37 -13.13 1.81
N SER A 21 -9.90 -14.15 2.54
CA SER A 21 -10.47 -14.55 3.82
C SER A 21 -10.39 -13.45 4.87
N LEU A 22 -9.20 -12.82 5.03
CA LEU A 22 -8.99 -11.74 6.01
C LEU A 22 -9.83 -10.49 5.70
N LEU A 23 -10.01 -10.17 4.42
CA LEU A 23 -10.75 -8.99 3.97
C LEU A 23 -12.25 -9.26 3.71
N ASN A 24 -12.67 -10.52 3.88
CA ASN A 24 -14.03 -10.99 3.60
C ASN A 24 -14.51 -10.61 2.19
N VAL A 25 -13.71 -10.99 1.19
CA VAL A 25 -14.00 -10.82 -0.24
C VAL A 25 -13.76 -12.15 -0.97
N GLN A 26 -14.10 -12.20 -2.26
CA GLN A 26 -13.79 -13.37 -3.08
C GLN A 26 -12.32 -13.40 -3.47
N SER A 27 -11.73 -14.60 -3.60
CA SER A 27 -10.40 -14.75 -4.18
C SER A 27 -10.35 -14.14 -5.59
N GLY A 28 -9.24 -13.48 -5.92
CA GLY A 28 -9.09 -12.74 -7.16
C GLY A 28 -9.71 -11.34 -7.15
N THR A 29 -10.47 -10.93 -6.12
CA THR A 29 -11.01 -9.56 -6.00
C THR A 29 -9.86 -8.54 -6.10
N PRO A 30 -9.98 -7.48 -6.91
CA PRO A 30 -8.97 -6.43 -6.98
C PRO A 30 -8.77 -5.72 -5.63
N LEU A 31 -7.52 -5.63 -5.20
CA LEU A 31 -7.07 -4.90 -4.03
C LEU A 31 -6.09 -3.79 -4.44
N LEU A 32 -6.04 -2.74 -3.63
CA LEU A 32 -5.05 -1.67 -3.73
C LEU A 32 -3.91 -2.01 -2.79
N ARG A 33 -2.74 -2.30 -3.36
CA ARG A 33 -1.50 -2.51 -2.63
C ARG A 33 -0.74 -1.20 -2.54
N ILE A 34 -0.44 -0.81 -1.30
CA ILE A 34 0.32 0.40 -0.96
C ILE A 34 1.61 -0.05 -0.27
N VAL A 35 2.76 0.30 -0.83
CA VAL A 35 4.04 0.22 -0.13
C VAL A 35 4.48 1.62 0.23
N GLN A 36 4.65 1.87 1.52
CA GLN A 36 5.16 3.13 2.05
C GLN A 36 6.60 2.94 2.52
N THR A 37 7.46 3.89 2.17
CA THR A 37 8.81 4.00 2.75
C THR A 37 9.03 5.42 3.26
N SER A 38 9.25 5.55 4.57
CA SER A 38 9.53 6.81 5.24
C SER A 38 11.03 6.91 5.53
N ARG A 39 11.66 8.04 5.20
CA ARG A 39 13.09 8.29 5.45
C ARG A 39 13.33 9.60 6.18
N ASN A 40 14.36 9.62 7.04
CA ASN A 40 14.84 10.84 7.69
C ASN A 40 15.71 11.69 6.73
N ALA A 41 16.17 12.86 7.20
CA ALA A 41 17.02 13.78 6.45
C ALA A 41 18.37 13.18 6.02
N GLN A 42 18.84 12.14 6.72
CA GLN A 42 20.06 11.39 6.41
C GLN A 42 19.82 10.29 5.37
N GLY A 43 18.57 10.08 4.93
CA GLY A 43 18.17 9.05 3.98
C GLY A 43 17.94 7.66 4.59
N GLU A 44 18.06 7.53 5.91
CA GLU A 44 17.86 6.29 6.65
C GLU A 44 16.36 5.96 6.73
N VAL A 45 16.02 4.67 6.66
CA VAL A 45 14.62 4.22 6.71
C VAL A 45 14.11 4.29 8.14
N LEU A 46 13.05 5.07 8.34
CA LEU A 46 12.28 5.11 9.59
C LEU A 46 11.15 4.08 9.58
N GLU A 47 10.55 3.85 8.41
CA GLU A 47 9.43 2.91 8.26
C GLU A 47 9.43 2.29 6.87
N PHE A 48 9.14 1.00 6.83
CA PHE A 48 8.71 0.29 5.63
C PHE A 48 7.43 -0.46 5.97
N SER A 49 6.35 -0.19 5.23
CA SER A 49 5.06 -0.83 5.44
C SER A 49 4.41 -1.22 4.13
N GLU A 50 3.64 -2.30 4.19
CA GLU A 50 2.80 -2.79 3.10
C GLU A 50 1.36 -2.88 3.60
N THR A 51 0.43 -2.36 2.81
CA THR A 51 -1.00 -2.37 3.12
C THR A 51 -1.78 -2.85 1.90
N LEU A 52 -2.77 -3.72 2.15
CA LEU A 52 -3.73 -4.19 1.15
C LEU A 52 -5.11 -3.67 1.54
N CYS A 53 -5.70 -2.87 0.65
CA CYS A 53 -7.02 -2.30 0.82
C CYS A 53 -8.00 -2.89 -0.19
N ARG A 54 -9.26 -3.02 0.23
CA ARG A 54 -10.39 -3.32 -0.66
C ARG A 54 -10.62 -2.17 -1.64
N SER A 55 -10.26 -2.36 -2.91
CA SER A 55 -10.41 -1.33 -3.96
C SER A 55 -11.86 -0.97 -4.26
N ASP A 56 -12.81 -1.83 -3.88
CA ASP A 56 -14.25 -1.59 -4.00
C ASP A 56 -14.82 -0.70 -2.88
N VAL A 57 -14.02 -0.41 -1.85
CA VAL A 57 -14.44 0.37 -0.66
C VAL A 57 -13.57 1.61 -0.45
N TYR A 58 -12.27 1.51 -0.76
CA TYR A 58 -11.30 2.55 -0.45
C TYR A 58 -10.67 3.14 -1.70
N GLU A 59 -10.50 4.47 -1.66
CA GLU A 59 -9.77 5.24 -2.65
C GLU A 59 -8.50 5.83 -2.03
N PHE A 60 -7.50 6.11 -2.87
CA PHE A 60 -6.29 6.79 -2.47
C PHE A 60 -6.28 8.21 -3.03
N GLU A 61 -6.37 9.21 -2.16
CA GLU A 61 -6.37 10.62 -2.53
C GLU A 61 -5.00 11.24 -2.26
N VAL A 62 -4.44 11.92 -3.26
CA VAL A 62 -3.25 12.76 -3.11
C VAL A 62 -3.69 14.21 -3.20
N LYS A 63 -3.45 14.98 -2.14
CA LYS A 63 -3.64 16.42 -2.17
C LYS A 63 -2.42 17.07 -2.82
N SER A 64 -2.70 17.97 -3.76
CA SER A 64 -1.72 18.83 -4.42
C SER A 64 -1.57 20.16 -3.71
#